data_AF-A0A3D2SXJ0-F1
#
_entry.id   AF-A0A3D2SXJ0-F1
#
_cell.length_a   1.000
_cell.length_b   1.000
_cell.length_c   1.000
_cell.angle_alpha   90.00
_cell.angle_beta   90.00
_cell.angle_gamma   90.00
#
_symmetry.space_group_name_H-M   'P 1'
#
loop_
_entity.id
_entity.type
_entity.pdbx_description
1 polymer ?
#
loop_
_entity_poly.entity_id
_entity_poly.type
_entity_poly.pdbx_seq_one_letter_code
_entity_poly.pdbx_strand_id
1 'polypeptide(L)'
;MFKNITLKVGLFCIAVLTLSDAAHASTSTVSGASVTKGQSSVEARMSYSANDEGGSNEDRVRARIHYDYGVTDFYAIRTIVAVDKRKGDNHEFDSLTIENRFQLLNKKRDGWDLG
;
A
#
# COMPACT_ATOMS: atom_id res chain seq x y z
N MET A 1 -22.67 19.24 26.80
CA MET A 1 -23.43 19.19 25.54
C MET A 1 -22.44 19.08 24.37
N PHE A 2 -21.85 17.90 24.15
CA PHE A 2 -20.86 17.64 23.10
C PHE A 2 -21.31 16.41 22.31
N LYS A 3 -22.12 16.58 21.25
CA LYS A 3 -22.58 15.44 20.43
C LYS A 3 -22.48 15.62 18.91
N ASN A 4 -22.01 16.75 18.40
CA ASN A 4 -22.10 17.04 16.96
C ASN A 4 -20.75 17.29 16.25
N ILE A 5 -19.61 17.15 16.95
CA ILE A 5 -18.28 17.42 16.37
C ILE A 5 -17.69 16.17 15.71
N THR A 6 -17.94 14.97 16.24
CA THR A 6 -17.33 13.73 15.77
C THR A 6 -17.79 13.31 14.37
N LEU A 7 -19.05 13.60 14.02
CA LEU A 7 -19.64 13.19 12.73
C LEU A 7 -19.06 13.98 11.53
N LYS A 8 -18.64 15.22 11.75
CA LYS A 8 -18.08 16.07 10.68
C LYS A 8 -16.62 15.73 10.36
N VAL A 9 -15.85 15.28 11.36
CA VAL A 9 -14.46 14.83 11.17
C VAL A 9 -14.42 13.54 10.35
N GLY A 10 -15.33 12.61 10.61
CA GLY A 10 -15.43 11.36 9.84
C GLY A 10 -15.74 11.59 8.35
N LEU A 11 -16.63 12.54 8.04
CA LEU A 11 -16.99 12.87 6.66
C LEU A 11 -15.84 13.59 5.90
N PHE A 12 -15.03 14.38 6.61
CA PHE A 12 -13.87 15.07 6.04
C PHE A 12 -12.74 14.09 5.70
N CYS A 13 -12.48 13.08 6.54
CA CYS A 13 -11.50 12.03 6.24
C CYS A 13 -11.87 11.18 5.02
N ILE A 14 -13.17 10.96 4.78
CA ILE A 14 -13.65 10.20 3.61
C ILE A 14 -13.52 11.02 2.31
N ALA A 15 -13.71 12.34 2.36
CA ALA A 15 -13.60 13.22 1.19
C ALA A 15 -12.16 13.45 0.72
N VAL A 16 -11.17 13.36 1.61
CA VAL A 16 -9.74 13.46 1.23
C VAL A 16 -9.26 12.21 0.49
N LEU A 17 -9.87 11.05 0.73
CA LEU A 17 -9.54 9.79 0.06
C LEU A 17 -10.03 9.70 -1.40
N THR A 18 -10.94 10.59 -1.83
CA THR A 18 -11.47 10.61 -3.20
C THR A 18 -10.74 11.57 -4.15
N LEU A 19 -9.74 12.30 -3.66
CA LEU A 19 -8.98 13.30 -4.45
C LEU A 19 -7.60 12.79 -4.92
N SER A 20 -7.20 11.59 -4.51
CA SER A 20 -6.05 10.92 -5.11
C SER A 20 -6.49 10.31 -6.45
N ASP A 21 -5.89 10.80 -7.54
CA ASP A 21 -5.99 10.21 -8.87
C ASP A 21 -6.04 8.68 -8.77
N ALA A 22 -7.00 8.08 -9.48
CA ALA A 22 -7.10 6.63 -9.60
C ALA A 22 -5.84 6.09 -10.29
N ALA A 23 -4.78 5.89 -9.52
CA ALA A 23 -3.61 5.18 -9.94
C ALA A 23 -4.06 3.76 -10.28
N HIS A 24 -3.91 3.38 -11.54
CA HIS A 24 -4.14 2.02 -11.99
C HIS A 24 -3.36 1.06 -11.09
N ALA A 25 -4.08 0.28 -10.27
CA ALA A 25 -3.49 -0.73 -9.42
C ALA A 25 -2.90 -1.82 -10.32
N SER A 26 -1.61 -1.71 -10.60
CA SER A 26 -0.87 -2.74 -11.32
C SER A 26 -0.75 -3.96 -10.39
N THR A 27 -1.51 -5.01 -10.67
CA THR A 27 -1.57 -6.22 -9.83
C THR A 27 -0.31 -7.08 -9.91
N SER A 28 0.61 -6.75 -10.82
CA SER A 28 1.91 -7.41 -10.94
C SER A 28 2.91 -6.52 -11.68
N THR A 29 3.56 -5.64 -10.94
CA THR A 29 4.85 -5.07 -11.35
C THR A 29 5.82 -5.23 -10.19
N VAL A 30 6.99 -5.81 -10.45
CA VAL A 30 8.17 -5.55 -9.65
C VAL A 30 8.57 -4.14 -10.01
N SER A 31 7.87 -3.14 -9.46
CA SER A 31 8.25 -1.76 -9.71
C SER A 31 9.61 -1.56 -9.06
N GLY A 32 10.63 -1.31 -9.86
CA GLY A 32 11.83 -0.62 -9.40
C GLY A 32 11.43 0.60 -8.58
N ALA A 33 12.25 0.93 -7.61
CA ALA A 33 11.99 2.08 -6.77
C ALA A 33 12.04 3.33 -7.65
N SER A 34 10.88 3.84 -8.07
CA SER A 34 10.79 5.19 -8.61
C SER A 34 10.87 6.14 -7.42
N VAL A 35 12.06 6.69 -7.19
CA VAL A 35 12.34 7.53 -6.03
C VAL A 35 12.47 8.98 -6.48
N THR A 36 11.51 9.79 -6.08
CA THR A 36 11.56 11.25 -6.26
C THR A 36 11.50 11.91 -4.90
N LYS A 37 12.45 12.81 -4.62
CA LYS A 37 12.53 13.52 -3.34
C LYS A 37 11.23 14.27 -3.03
N GLY A 38 10.75 14.11 -1.81
CA GLY A 38 9.55 14.77 -1.28
C GLY A 38 8.23 14.21 -1.80
N GLN A 39 8.24 13.27 -2.76
CA GLN A 39 7.02 12.62 -3.21
C GLN A 39 6.59 11.54 -2.23
N SER A 40 5.28 11.46 -2.01
CA SER A 40 4.65 10.35 -1.29
C SER A 40 3.76 9.58 -2.27
N SER A 41 3.66 8.27 -2.08
CA SER A 41 2.65 7.46 -2.76
C SER A 41 1.95 6.54 -1.77
N VAL A 42 0.68 6.26 -2.05
CA VAL A 42 -0.13 5.30 -1.29
C VAL A 42 -0.68 4.29 -2.27
N GLU A 43 -0.51 3.01 -1.97
CA GLU A 43 -1.03 1.92 -2.78
C GLU A 43 -1.78 0.92 -1.91
N ALA A 44 -3.05 0.66 -2.23
CA ALA A 44 -3.84 -0.38 -1.60
C ALA A 44 -3.91 -1.61 -2.51
N ARG A 45 -3.53 -2.77 -1.98
CA ARG A 45 -3.63 -4.06 -2.68
C ARG A 45 -4.64 -4.95 -1.95
N MET A 46 -5.50 -5.62 -2.70
CA MET A 46 -6.37 -6.67 -2.19
C MET A 46 -6.19 -7.94 -3.04
N SER A 47 -6.09 -9.09 -2.40
CA SER A 47 -5.95 -10.39 -3.06
C SER A 47 -6.86 -11.42 -2.41
N TYR A 48 -7.45 -12.28 -3.24
CA TYR A 48 -8.20 -13.45 -2.81
C TYR A 48 -7.48 -14.71 -3.28
N SER A 49 -7.38 -15.71 -2.40
CA SER A 49 -6.91 -17.05 -2.74
C SER A 49 -7.97 -18.06 -2.31
N ALA A 50 -8.37 -18.94 -3.21
CA ALA A 50 -9.16 -20.13 -2.90
C ALA A 50 -8.26 -21.35 -3.07
N ASN A 51 -8.39 -22.35 -2.19
CA ASN A 51 -7.67 -23.61 -2.36
C ASN A 51 -8.66 -24.76 -2.50
N ASP A 52 -8.64 -25.44 -3.65
CA ASP A 52 -9.56 -26.54 -3.98
C ASP A 52 -9.03 -27.91 -3.52
N GLU A 53 -7.78 -28.01 -3.06
CA GLU A 53 -7.17 -29.25 -2.56
C GLU A 53 -7.39 -29.45 -1.04
N GLY A 54 -8.59 -29.87 -0.66
CA GLY A 54 -8.86 -30.81 0.46
C GLY A 54 -8.39 -30.50 1.90
N GLY A 55 -7.78 -29.35 2.19
CA GLY A 55 -7.41 -28.88 3.53
C GLY A 55 -8.42 -27.87 4.07
N SER A 56 -8.81 -28.01 5.34
CA SER A 56 -9.85 -27.17 5.95
C SER A 56 -9.54 -25.66 5.89
N ASN A 57 -10.45 -24.86 5.33
CA ASN A 57 -10.52 -23.39 5.41
C ASN A 57 -9.25 -22.62 5.00
N GLU A 58 -8.82 -22.77 3.75
CA GLU A 58 -7.69 -22.00 3.21
C GLU A 58 -8.09 -20.81 2.34
N ASP A 59 -9.40 -20.62 2.09
CA ASP A 59 -9.88 -19.42 1.41
C ASP A 59 -9.52 -18.19 2.23
N ARG A 60 -8.93 -17.19 1.57
CA ARG A 60 -8.30 -16.08 2.26
C ARG A 60 -8.40 -14.80 1.47
N VAL A 61 -8.77 -13.73 2.17
CA VAL A 61 -8.71 -12.36 1.65
C VAL A 61 -7.59 -11.63 2.39
N ARG A 62 -6.67 -11.06 1.63
CA ARG A 62 -5.59 -10.24 2.17
C ARG A 62 -5.67 -8.84 1.63
N ALA A 63 -5.54 -7.85 2.50
CA ALA A 63 -5.41 -6.46 2.10
C ALA A 63 -4.08 -5.89 2.62
N ARG A 64 -3.44 -5.05 1.82
CA ARG A 64 -2.20 -4.37 2.17
C ARG A 64 -2.29 -2.90 1.79
N ILE A 65 -1.77 -2.04 2.64
CA ILE A 65 -1.59 -0.62 2.36
C ILE A 65 -0.10 -0.35 2.38
N HIS A 66 0.43 0.14 1.27
CA HIS A 66 1.81 0.56 1.10
C HIS A 66 1.82 2.09 1.14
N TYR A 67 2.67 2.67 1.97
CA TYR A 67 2.96 4.09 1.99
C TYR A 67 4.45 4.28 1.70
N ASP A 68 4.78 4.99 0.63
CA ASP A 68 6.15 5.35 0.28
C ASP A 68 6.39 6.84 0.51
N TYR A 69 7.58 7.18 0.98
CA TYR A 69 8.08 8.55 1.02
C TYR A 69 9.51 8.62 0.46
N GLY A 70 9.69 9.45 -0.57
CA GLY A 70 11.00 9.75 -1.14
C GLY A 70 11.78 10.73 -0.27
N VAL A 71 12.78 10.24 0.45
CA VAL A 71 13.63 11.07 1.33
C VAL A 71 14.65 11.86 0.48
N THR A 72 15.17 11.24 -0.57
CA THR A 72 16.04 11.86 -1.58
C THR A 72 15.60 11.44 -2.99
N ASP A 73 16.34 11.78 -4.05
CA ASP A 73 16.10 11.31 -5.43
C ASP A 73 16.71 9.92 -5.71
N PHE A 74 17.18 9.23 -4.67
CA PHE A 74 17.75 7.87 -4.77
C PHE A 74 17.44 6.99 -3.55
N TYR A 75 16.84 7.54 -2.49
CA TYR A 75 16.46 6.79 -1.29
C TYR A 75 15.02 7.11 -0.88
N ALA A 76 14.23 6.05 -0.65
CA ALA A 76 12.87 6.11 -0.15
C ALA A 76 12.67 5.14 1.01
N ILE A 77 11.72 5.46 1.88
CA ILE A 77 11.25 4.57 2.94
C ILE A 77 9.83 4.14 2.56
N ARG A 78 9.54 2.85 2.69
CA ARG A 78 8.20 2.30 2.54
C ARG A 78 7.74 1.68 3.84
N THR A 79 6.49 1.95 4.20
CA THR A 79 5.78 1.25 5.27
C THR A 79 4.64 0.44 4.65
N ILE A 80 4.50 -0.82 5.05
CA ILE A 80 3.44 -1.71 4.58
C ILE A 80 2.69 -2.23 5.80
N VAL A 81 1.37 -2.04 5.80
CA VAL A 81 0.46 -2.68 6.77
C VAL A 81 -0.32 -3.74 6.04
N ALA A 82 -0.34 -4.96 6.58
CA ALA A 82 -1.09 -6.08 6.05
C ALA A 82 -2.15 -6.56 7.04
N VAL A 83 -3.33 -6.84 6.53
CA VAL A 83 -4.40 -7.54 7.24
C VAL A 83 -4.83 -8.75 6.43
N ASP A 84 -5.20 -9.80 7.14
CA ASP A 84 -5.57 -11.08 6.60
C ASP A 84 -6.93 -11.50 7.18
N LYS A 85 -7.75 -12.18 6.38
CA LYS A 85 -8.99 -12.81 6.83
C LYS A 85 -9.10 -14.18 6.20
N ARG A 86 -9.05 -15.20 7.04
CA ARG A 86 -9.29 -16.59 6.68
C ARG A 86 -10.77 -16.91 6.76
N LYS A 87 -11.21 -17.90 5.99
CA LYS A 87 -12.59 -18.38 6.01
C LYS A 87 -12.97 -18.91 7.39
N GLY A 88 -14.06 -18.36 7.93
CA GLY A 88 -14.55 -18.70 9.27
C GLY A 88 -13.91 -17.89 10.40
N ASP A 89 -13.04 -16.92 10.08
CA ASP A 89 -12.36 -16.08 11.07
C ASP A 89 -12.62 -14.57 10.87
N ASN A 90 -12.18 -13.77 11.83
CA ASN A 90 -12.22 -12.31 11.79
C ASN A 90 -11.06 -11.74 10.94
N HIS A 91 -11.10 -10.42 10.70
CA HIS A 91 -9.94 -9.72 10.16
C HIS A 91 -8.84 -9.65 11.22
N GLU A 92 -7.68 -10.18 10.89
CA GLU A 92 -6.51 -10.21 11.74
C GLU A 92 -5.41 -9.30 11.18
N PHE A 93 -4.70 -8.63 12.08
CA PHE A 93 -3.46 -7.97 11.71
C PHE A 93 -2.43 -9.04 11.34
N ASP A 94 -1.84 -8.92 10.16
CA ASP A 94 -0.86 -9.88 9.64
C ASP A 94 0.57 -9.37 9.89
N SER A 95 0.89 -8.15 9.40
CA SER A 95 2.24 -7.61 9.54
C SER A 95 2.33 -6.08 9.39
N LEU A 96 3.41 -5.55 9.94
CA LEU A 96 3.92 -4.20 9.71
C LEU A 96 5.36 -4.35 9.18
N THR A 97 5.60 -3.91 7.95
CA THR A 97 6.91 -3.97 7.30
C THR A 97 7.43 -2.56 7.03
N ILE A 98 8.71 -2.33 7.30
CA ILE A 98 9.42 -1.11 6.92
C ILE A 98 10.54 -1.50 5.95
N GLU A 99 10.55 -0.92 4.77
CA GLU A 99 11.56 -1.18 3.73
C GLU A 99 12.40 0.07 3.47
N ASN A 100 13.71 -0.14 3.35
CA ASN A 100 14.66 0.84 2.84
C ASN A 100 14.86 0.60 1.35
N ARG A 101 14.49 1.57 0.50
CA ARG A 101 14.52 1.42 -0.96
C ARG A 101 15.56 2.37 -1.56
N PHE A 102 16.57 1.80 -2.21
CA PHE A 102 17.62 2.56 -2.89
C PHE A 102 17.49 2.40 -4.40
N GLN A 103 17.42 3.51 -5.13
CA GLN A 103 17.48 3.53 -6.59
C GLN A 103 18.93 3.79 -7.01
N LEU A 104 19.60 2.74 -7.49
CA LEU A 104 21.03 2.80 -7.84
C LEU A 104 21.28 3.49 -9.19
N LEU A 105 20.36 3.39 -10.14
CA LEU A 105 20.41 4.03 -11.45
C LEU A 105 19.15 4.86 -11.64
N ASN A 106 19.31 6.13 -12.02
CA ASN A 106 18.19 7.04 -12.20
C ASN A 106 18.30 7.70 -13.57
N LYS A 107 17.23 7.64 -14.37
CA LYS A 107 17.19 8.22 -15.73
C LYS A 107 17.65 9.67 -15.79
N LYS A 108 17.34 10.47 -14.76
CA LYS A 108 17.77 11.89 -14.68
C LYS A 108 19.28 12.06 -14.58
N ARG A 109 19.99 11.12 -13.96
CA ARG A 109 21.45 11.16 -13.78
C ARG A 109 22.19 10.39 -14.87
N ASP A 110 21.66 9.23 -15.24
CA ASP A 110 22.40 8.21 -16.00
C ASP A 110 21.88 8.02 -17.44
N GLY A 111 20.79 8.69 -17.82
CA GLY A 111 20.15 8.58 -19.15
C GLY A 111 19.35 7.30 -19.36
N TRP A 112 19.47 6.32 -18.46
CA TRP A 112 18.77 5.03 -18.48
C TRP A 112 18.28 4.66 -17.07
N ASP A 113 17.23 3.83 -16.99
CA ASP A 113 16.61 3.36 -15.75
C ASP A 113 16.39 1.85 -15.85
N LEU A 114 16.72 1.11 -14.78
CA LEU A 114 16.49 -0.34 -14.65
C LEU A 114 15.26 -0.64 -13.77
N GLY A 115 14.27 0.25 -13.83
CA GLY A 115 12.97 0.10 -13.15
C GLY A 115 12.37 -1.29 -13.31
#